data_AF-A0A2G9LQ11-F1
#
_entry.id   AF-A0A2G9LQ11-F1
#
_cell.length_a   1.000
_cell.length_b   1.000
_cell.length_c   1.000
_cell.angle_alpha   90.00
_cell.angle_beta   90.00
_cell.angle_gamma   90.00
#
_symmetry.space_group_name_H-M   'P 1'
#
loop_
_entity.id
_entity.type
_entity.pdbx_description
1 polymer ?
#
loop_
_entity_poly.entity_id
_entity_poly.type
_entity_poly.pdbx_seq_one_letter_code
_entity_poly.pdbx_strand_id
1 'polypeptide(L)'
;MEEGVRLRKYYLLSHIILALIVLSIAVCISVNAAGATEDFVLINSKDWRDVYSGMLYSKMTGSQSSFFVSQKHGIIFLQTLEKNKDYLLVESGQVYYAGFEGSMRAAGFNVERLQSANVNLELAKRIVEDKGIDDFLIVDDSYGYLAIAAASYAVVSDSYVLFADELNIDDLVDFLGSTTVDKVTIIGHVDRAVRDVLSGYDPETIDEGNRFATNIEIVKKYRGINPHTQIVITNGEFIEDEIMSGLEPVVFIGKDNIPDVTKTYITGSDIKVAVLVGNDLVRTATTIKRELGVTTYIKFARSARVPTGAMSKVEGLDLFYLPKYDLSITVASVRYNELNRNLEVTYRNSVEVGAYLKSTISVYDTTTNLTVGDTEPIFIEGGATKTITYLLDEQIASGAKAHFFVVYGESSGSLEKLLDITTEIEFTRILDNSQVKIASVHYDKKNSAFGVVVENTGGVDAFVSAEIVDVMIDEAKQTVGSKKGTVVPSGETKTVYVRQAMTDLDLADNPKVKAKAYYGQREDALFKLTSGEFILEIKGFDLIIPLVIAAVVLLIVIFLLLRKKKKKKKGYVHVHHVHNPLH
;
A
#
# COMPACT_ATOMS: atom_id res chain seq x y z
N MET A 1 -10.55 -82.23 -23.27
CA MET A 1 -9.60 -81.15 -22.86
C MET A 1 -9.87 -79.83 -23.58
N GLU A 2 -10.36 -79.84 -24.83
CA GLU A 2 -10.69 -78.60 -25.56
C GLU A 2 -11.92 -77.84 -25.05
N GLU A 3 -12.95 -78.52 -24.50
CA GLU A 3 -14.13 -77.85 -23.91
C GLU A 3 -13.79 -77.00 -22.68
N GLY A 4 -12.89 -77.50 -21.82
CA GLY A 4 -12.45 -76.76 -20.62
C GLY A 4 -11.67 -75.48 -20.96
N VAL A 5 -10.94 -75.47 -22.08
CA VAL A 5 -10.20 -74.29 -22.56
C VAL A 5 -11.16 -73.25 -23.15
N ARG A 6 -12.22 -73.68 -23.85
CA ARG A 6 -13.27 -72.77 -24.34
C ARG A 6 -14.02 -72.12 -23.19
N LEU A 7 -14.45 -72.90 -22.18
CA LEU A 7 -15.12 -72.37 -20.99
C LEU A 7 -14.26 -71.34 -20.25
N ARG A 8 -12.96 -71.60 -20.03
CA ARG A 8 -12.06 -70.61 -19.41
C ARG A 8 -11.92 -69.32 -20.21
N LYS A 9 -11.89 -69.38 -21.55
CA LYS A 9 -11.88 -68.18 -22.40
C LYS A 9 -13.16 -67.37 -22.28
N TYR A 10 -14.33 -68.02 -22.21
CA TYR A 10 -15.60 -67.32 -22.00
C TYR A 10 -15.69 -66.68 -20.61
N TYR A 11 -15.23 -67.36 -19.56
CA TYR A 11 -15.15 -66.78 -18.22
C TYR A 11 -14.20 -65.58 -18.18
N LEU A 12 -13.01 -65.69 -18.77
CA LEU A 12 -12.05 -64.59 -18.81
C LEU A 12 -12.59 -63.39 -19.60
N LEU A 13 -13.21 -63.64 -20.76
CA LEU A 13 -13.82 -62.59 -21.58
C LEU A 13 -14.99 -61.91 -20.86
N SER A 14 -15.83 -62.68 -20.16
CA SER A 14 -16.92 -62.17 -19.33
C SER A 14 -16.42 -61.30 -18.16
N HIS A 15 -15.32 -61.68 -17.51
CA HIS A 15 -14.73 -60.89 -16.43
C HIS A 15 -14.08 -59.60 -16.95
N ILE A 16 -13.45 -59.64 -18.13
CA ILE A 16 -12.89 -58.44 -18.77
C ILE A 16 -14.01 -57.46 -19.18
N ILE A 17 -15.10 -57.97 -19.76
CA ILE A 17 -16.25 -57.13 -20.14
C ILE A 17 -16.90 -56.53 -18.89
N LEU A 18 -17.08 -57.31 -17.81
CA LEU A 18 -17.62 -56.81 -16.55
C LEU A 18 -16.71 -55.75 -15.92
N ALA A 19 -15.40 -55.97 -15.91
CA ALA A 19 -14.43 -55.00 -15.41
C ALA A 19 -14.43 -53.69 -16.21
N LEU A 20 -14.56 -53.77 -17.55
CA LEU A 20 -14.68 -52.59 -18.41
C LEU A 20 -15.99 -51.83 -18.18
N ILE A 21 -17.11 -52.53 -17.94
CA ILE A 21 -18.39 -51.90 -17.61
C ILE A 21 -18.32 -51.22 -16.24
N VAL A 22 -17.73 -51.88 -15.23
CA VAL A 22 -17.54 -51.29 -13.91
C VAL A 22 -16.62 -50.08 -13.97
N LEU A 23 -15.54 -50.15 -14.76
CA LEU A 23 -14.64 -49.01 -14.99
C LEU A 23 -15.35 -47.88 -15.73
N SER A 24 -16.16 -48.16 -16.75
CA SER A 24 -16.93 -47.12 -17.45
C SER A 24 -17.98 -46.48 -16.56
N ILE A 25 -18.64 -47.27 -15.69
CA ILE A 25 -19.60 -46.75 -14.72
C ILE A 25 -18.87 -45.90 -13.67
N ALA A 26 -17.71 -46.34 -13.17
CA ALA A 26 -16.89 -45.57 -12.24
C ALA A 26 -16.42 -44.25 -12.87
N VAL A 27 -15.98 -44.27 -14.13
CA VAL A 27 -15.59 -43.06 -14.87
C VAL A 27 -16.79 -42.14 -15.09
N CYS A 28 -17.96 -42.66 -15.50
CA CYS A 28 -19.16 -41.86 -15.68
C CYS A 28 -19.71 -41.28 -14.35
N ILE A 29 -19.58 -42.00 -13.24
CA ILE A 29 -19.96 -41.50 -11.91
C ILE A 29 -18.96 -40.43 -11.44
N SER A 30 -17.65 -40.60 -11.70
CA SER A 30 -16.65 -39.57 -11.36
C SER A 30 -16.77 -38.30 -12.20
N VAL A 31 -17.26 -38.39 -13.45
CA VAL A 31 -17.45 -37.20 -14.32
C VAL A 31 -18.69 -36.40 -13.91
N ASN A 32 -19.73 -37.05 -13.37
CA ASN A 32 -20.94 -36.37 -12.87
C ASN A 32 -20.84 -35.90 -11.41
N ALA A 33 -19.78 -36.28 -10.70
CA ALA A 33 -19.47 -35.77 -9.36
C ALA A 33 -18.54 -34.54 -9.38
N ALA A 34 -18.19 -34.04 -10.57
CA ALA A 34 -17.73 -32.66 -10.71
C ALA A 34 -18.90 -31.78 -10.24
N GLY A 35 -18.76 -31.24 -9.02
CA GLY A 35 -19.78 -30.42 -8.37
C GLY A 35 -20.30 -29.36 -9.33
N ALA A 36 -21.58 -28.99 -9.16
CA ALA A 36 -22.16 -27.89 -9.89
C ALA A 36 -21.37 -26.61 -9.55
N THR A 37 -20.34 -26.32 -10.34
CA THR A 37 -19.57 -25.08 -10.26
C THR A 37 -20.51 -23.97 -10.66
N GLU A 38 -20.61 -22.91 -9.86
CA GLU A 38 -21.47 -21.79 -10.21
C GLU A 38 -21.05 -21.23 -11.56
N ASP A 39 -22.00 -21.05 -12.47
CA ASP A 39 -21.69 -20.53 -13.81
C ASP A 39 -21.33 -19.03 -13.75
N PHE A 40 -21.88 -18.31 -12.76
CA PHE A 40 -21.80 -16.86 -12.70
C PHE A 40 -21.77 -16.30 -11.27
N VAL A 41 -20.77 -15.48 -10.96
CA VAL A 41 -20.63 -14.76 -9.69
C VAL A 41 -21.06 -13.31 -9.86
N LEU A 42 -22.06 -12.88 -9.08
CA LEU A 42 -22.60 -11.53 -9.11
C LEU A 42 -22.33 -10.81 -7.80
N ILE A 43 -21.56 -9.71 -7.85
CA ILE A 43 -21.21 -8.96 -6.65
C ILE A 43 -22.05 -7.69 -6.50
N ASN A 44 -22.85 -7.64 -5.44
CA ASN A 44 -23.64 -6.50 -5.02
C ASN A 44 -23.07 -5.91 -3.71
N SER A 45 -21.89 -5.30 -3.80
CA SER A 45 -21.21 -4.64 -2.67
C SER A 45 -20.74 -3.25 -3.05
N LYS A 46 -20.75 -2.33 -2.07
CA LYS A 46 -20.08 -1.02 -2.12
C LYS A 46 -18.67 -1.06 -1.53
N ASP A 47 -18.26 -2.20 -1.00
CA ASP A 47 -16.91 -2.42 -0.51
C ASP A 47 -16.06 -3.01 -1.63
N TRP A 48 -14.91 -2.38 -1.90
CA TRP A 48 -14.02 -2.82 -2.97
C TRP A 48 -13.40 -4.19 -2.65
N ARG A 49 -13.23 -4.54 -1.37
CA ARG A 49 -12.66 -5.82 -0.92
C ARG A 49 -13.53 -6.99 -1.33
N ASP A 50 -14.84 -6.84 -1.25
CA ASP A 50 -15.79 -7.89 -1.65
C ASP A 50 -15.88 -8.02 -3.17
N VAL A 51 -15.84 -6.89 -3.89
CA VAL A 51 -15.80 -6.88 -5.36
C VAL A 51 -14.53 -7.55 -5.85
N TYR A 52 -13.39 -7.21 -5.26
CA TYR A 52 -12.12 -7.85 -5.55
C TYR A 52 -12.18 -9.35 -5.27
N SER A 53 -12.61 -9.75 -4.07
CA SER A 53 -12.62 -11.15 -3.63
C SER A 53 -13.57 -12.01 -4.47
N GLY A 54 -14.76 -11.50 -4.79
CA GLY A 54 -15.72 -12.19 -5.64
C GLY A 54 -15.26 -12.31 -7.09
N MET A 55 -14.58 -11.28 -7.62
CA MET A 55 -13.97 -11.36 -8.94
C MET A 55 -12.82 -12.35 -8.97
N LEU A 56 -11.88 -12.28 -8.01
CA LEU A 56 -10.77 -13.23 -7.94
C LEU A 56 -11.26 -14.67 -7.83
N TYR A 57 -12.19 -14.93 -6.91
CA TYR A 57 -12.84 -16.24 -6.75
C TYR A 57 -13.39 -16.75 -8.08
N SER A 58 -14.16 -15.92 -8.80
CA SER A 58 -14.74 -16.32 -10.09
C SER A 58 -13.70 -16.72 -11.13
N LYS A 59 -12.55 -16.04 -11.16
CA LYS A 59 -11.49 -16.32 -12.14
C LYS A 59 -10.77 -17.63 -11.80
N MET A 60 -10.56 -17.90 -10.51
CA MET A 60 -9.98 -19.16 -10.04
C MET A 60 -10.93 -20.35 -10.22
N THR A 61 -12.25 -20.14 -10.12
CA THR A 61 -13.23 -21.20 -10.40
C THR A 61 -13.50 -21.42 -11.88
N GLY A 62 -13.14 -20.45 -12.74
CA GLY A 62 -13.47 -20.44 -14.16
C GLY A 62 -14.89 -19.92 -14.46
N SER A 63 -15.56 -19.34 -13.46
CA SER A 63 -16.88 -18.75 -13.56
C SER A 63 -16.84 -17.37 -14.22
N GLN A 64 -17.96 -16.94 -14.81
CA GLN A 64 -18.11 -15.55 -15.23
C GLN A 64 -18.38 -14.66 -14.02
N SER A 65 -18.02 -13.37 -14.09
CA SER A 65 -18.34 -12.42 -13.02
C SER A 65 -18.84 -11.08 -13.52
N SER A 66 -19.61 -10.40 -12.66
CA SER A 66 -19.90 -8.98 -12.80
C SER A 66 -20.18 -8.37 -11.44
N PHE A 67 -19.99 -7.05 -11.32
CA PHE A 67 -20.30 -6.30 -10.10
C PHE A 67 -21.21 -5.12 -10.39
N PHE A 68 -21.86 -4.61 -9.35
CA PHE A 68 -22.67 -3.39 -9.44
C PHE A 68 -21.83 -2.15 -9.20
N VAL A 69 -22.14 -1.08 -9.95
CA VAL A 69 -21.57 0.26 -9.74
C VAL A 69 -22.63 1.26 -9.30
N SER A 70 -23.91 0.88 -9.38
CA SER A 70 -25.06 1.66 -8.91
C SER A 70 -26.31 0.79 -8.84
N GLN A 71 -27.35 1.26 -8.16
CA GLN A 71 -28.66 0.59 -8.15
C GLN A 71 -29.26 0.49 -9.57
N LYS A 72 -29.14 1.55 -10.37
CA LYS A 72 -29.60 1.56 -11.78
C LYS A 72 -28.88 0.51 -12.60
N HIS A 73 -27.57 0.33 -12.37
CA HIS A 73 -26.79 -0.70 -13.02
C HIS A 73 -27.36 -2.09 -12.70
N GLY A 74 -27.66 -2.39 -11.43
CA GLY A 74 -28.25 -3.68 -11.03
C GLY A 74 -29.61 -3.97 -11.69
N ILE A 75 -30.47 -2.97 -11.85
CA ILE A 75 -31.78 -3.13 -12.55
C ILE A 75 -31.58 -3.50 -14.02
N ILE A 76 -30.66 -2.82 -14.71
CA ILE A 76 -30.34 -3.11 -16.12
C ILE A 76 -29.70 -4.50 -16.22
N PHE A 77 -28.80 -4.82 -15.29
CA PHE A 77 -28.08 -6.08 -15.27
C PHE A 77 -29.01 -7.28 -15.15
N LEU A 78 -30.04 -7.22 -14.28
CA LEU A 78 -31.05 -8.27 -14.13
C LEU A 78 -31.73 -8.65 -15.47
N GLN A 79 -31.92 -7.69 -16.37
CA GLN A 79 -32.55 -7.92 -17.68
C GLN A 79 -31.62 -8.61 -18.69
N THR A 80 -30.32 -8.64 -18.39
CA THR A 80 -29.26 -9.15 -19.27
C THR A 80 -28.78 -10.53 -18.85
N LEU A 81 -29.26 -11.03 -17.70
CA LEU A 81 -28.89 -12.32 -17.16
C LEU A 81 -29.55 -13.48 -17.90
N GLU A 82 -28.81 -14.57 -18.06
CA GLU A 82 -29.26 -15.82 -18.68
C GLU A 82 -29.94 -16.71 -17.62
N LYS A 83 -31.16 -17.19 -17.90
CA LYS A 83 -31.94 -17.95 -16.89
C LYS A 83 -31.46 -19.39 -16.65
N ASN A 84 -30.63 -19.91 -17.54
CA ASN A 84 -30.12 -21.29 -17.51
C ASN A 84 -28.75 -21.40 -16.82
N LYS A 85 -28.34 -20.39 -16.05
CA LYS A 85 -27.11 -20.35 -15.27
C LYS A 85 -27.42 -20.41 -13.79
N ASP A 86 -26.52 -21.03 -13.03
CA ASP A 86 -26.50 -20.95 -11.57
C ASP A 86 -25.70 -19.72 -11.12
N TYR A 87 -26.31 -18.92 -10.24
CA TYR A 87 -25.73 -17.65 -9.79
C TYR A 87 -25.30 -17.72 -8.34
N LEU A 88 -24.05 -17.34 -8.06
CA LEU A 88 -23.61 -16.94 -6.72
C LEU A 88 -23.79 -15.43 -6.56
N LEU A 89 -24.76 -15.00 -5.77
CA LEU A 89 -24.95 -13.60 -5.40
C LEU A 89 -24.16 -13.29 -4.13
N VAL A 90 -23.09 -12.53 -4.27
CA VAL A 90 -22.23 -12.05 -3.18
C VAL A 90 -22.75 -10.69 -2.72
N GLU A 91 -23.17 -10.60 -1.45
CA GLU A 91 -23.68 -9.38 -0.83
C GLU A 91 -22.95 -9.07 0.48
N SER A 92 -22.61 -7.80 0.65
CA SER A 92 -21.95 -7.32 1.87
C SER A 92 -22.93 -6.65 2.83
N GLY A 93 -22.39 -6.08 3.91
CA GLY A 93 -23.14 -5.18 4.78
C GLY A 93 -23.65 -3.91 4.06
N GLN A 94 -23.01 -3.50 2.95
CA GLN A 94 -23.40 -2.32 2.19
C GLN A 94 -23.61 -2.65 0.71
N VAL A 95 -24.88 -2.79 0.31
CA VAL A 95 -25.26 -3.16 -1.07
C VAL A 95 -25.66 -1.96 -1.92
N TYR A 96 -25.53 -2.06 -3.25
CA TYR A 96 -26.08 -1.08 -4.19
C TYR A 96 -27.57 -1.27 -4.44
N TYR A 97 -28.04 -2.52 -4.47
CA TYR A 97 -29.44 -2.86 -4.68
C TYR A 97 -29.92 -3.76 -3.54
N ALA A 98 -30.68 -3.19 -2.60
CA ALA A 98 -31.33 -3.96 -1.53
C ALA A 98 -32.45 -4.87 -2.07
N GLY A 99 -32.46 -6.14 -1.65
CA GLY A 99 -33.47 -7.12 -2.09
C GLY A 99 -33.26 -7.64 -3.52
N PHE A 100 -32.02 -7.57 -4.03
CA PHE A 100 -31.71 -8.05 -5.37
C PHE A 100 -31.96 -9.56 -5.51
N GLU A 101 -31.60 -10.37 -4.51
CA GLU A 101 -31.87 -11.81 -4.47
C GLU A 101 -33.36 -12.11 -4.74
N GLY A 102 -34.27 -11.44 -4.01
CA GLY A 102 -35.71 -11.62 -4.18
C GLY A 102 -36.19 -11.24 -5.58
N SER A 103 -35.58 -10.20 -6.17
CA SER A 103 -35.87 -9.78 -7.55
C SER A 103 -35.40 -10.83 -8.57
N MET A 104 -34.24 -11.45 -8.35
CA MET A 104 -33.74 -12.56 -9.18
C MET A 104 -34.64 -13.80 -9.08
N ARG A 105 -34.96 -14.24 -7.86
CA ARG A 105 -35.83 -15.41 -7.65
C ARG A 105 -37.22 -15.20 -8.26
N ALA A 106 -37.79 -14.00 -8.10
CA ALA A 106 -39.08 -13.64 -8.73
C ALA A 106 -39.02 -13.65 -10.27
N ALA A 107 -37.86 -13.34 -10.86
CA ALA A 107 -37.63 -13.44 -12.30
C ALA A 107 -37.32 -14.87 -12.80
N GLY A 108 -37.19 -15.83 -11.88
CA GLY A 108 -37.01 -17.26 -12.16
C GLY A 108 -35.55 -17.71 -12.30
N PHE A 109 -34.59 -16.97 -11.73
CA PHE A 109 -33.18 -17.39 -11.68
C PHE A 109 -32.92 -18.35 -10.52
N ASN A 110 -31.99 -19.30 -10.70
CA ASN A 110 -31.43 -20.08 -9.59
C ASN A 110 -30.27 -19.29 -8.95
N VAL A 111 -30.41 -18.99 -7.67
CA VAL A 111 -29.47 -18.10 -6.96
C VAL A 111 -29.11 -18.73 -5.63
N GLU A 112 -27.80 -18.89 -5.40
CA GLU A 112 -27.22 -19.05 -4.08
C GLU A 112 -26.79 -17.67 -3.58
N ARG A 113 -27.03 -17.39 -2.30
CA ARG A 113 -26.66 -16.11 -1.70
C ARG A 113 -25.55 -16.34 -0.68
N LEU A 114 -24.42 -15.64 -0.89
CA LEU A 114 -23.38 -15.48 0.11
C LEU A 114 -23.51 -14.08 0.72
N GLN A 115 -23.90 -14.04 1.99
CA GLN A 115 -23.93 -12.80 2.76
C GLN A 115 -23.05 -12.97 4.01
N SER A 116 -21.97 -12.19 4.09
CA SER A 116 -21.02 -12.24 5.21
C SER A 116 -20.52 -10.84 5.56
N ALA A 117 -20.04 -10.70 6.80
CA ALA A 117 -19.30 -9.52 7.23
C ALA A 117 -17.86 -9.51 6.68
N ASN A 118 -17.29 -10.69 6.42
CA ASN A 118 -15.98 -10.85 5.82
C ASN A 118 -16.10 -11.79 4.61
N VAL A 119 -16.47 -11.21 3.45
CA VAL A 119 -16.64 -11.96 2.20
C VAL A 119 -15.30 -12.57 1.75
N ASN A 120 -14.18 -11.89 2.00
CA ASN A 120 -12.85 -12.37 1.62
C ASN A 120 -12.53 -13.72 2.28
N LEU A 121 -12.68 -13.85 3.61
CA LEU A 121 -12.45 -15.13 4.30
C LEU A 121 -13.47 -16.21 3.94
N GLU A 122 -14.73 -15.86 3.72
CA GLU A 122 -15.74 -16.86 3.33
C GLU A 122 -15.48 -17.43 1.93
N LEU A 123 -15.08 -16.58 0.98
CA LEU A 123 -14.67 -17.04 -0.35
C LEU A 123 -13.33 -17.78 -0.32
N ALA A 124 -12.42 -17.43 0.60
CA ALA A 124 -11.19 -18.20 0.82
C ALA A 124 -11.51 -19.63 1.28
N LYS A 125 -12.37 -19.80 2.30
CA LYS A 125 -12.80 -21.14 2.75
C LYS A 125 -13.41 -21.95 1.60
N ARG A 126 -14.30 -21.33 0.83
CA ARG A 126 -14.93 -21.97 -0.33
C ARG A 126 -13.93 -22.40 -1.39
N ILE A 127 -12.96 -21.54 -1.76
CA ILE A 127 -11.96 -21.91 -2.78
C ILE A 127 -11.00 -23.00 -2.30
N VAL A 128 -10.69 -23.06 -0.99
CA VAL A 128 -9.96 -24.20 -0.41
C VAL A 128 -10.76 -25.48 -0.59
N GLU A 129 -12.05 -25.47 -0.27
CA GLU A 129 -12.92 -26.65 -0.41
C GLU A 129 -13.09 -27.08 -1.88
N ASP A 130 -13.26 -26.12 -2.80
CA ASP A 130 -13.59 -26.37 -4.20
C ASP A 130 -12.37 -26.71 -5.06
N LYS A 131 -11.21 -26.11 -4.77
CA LYS A 131 -9.99 -26.19 -5.60
C LYS A 131 -8.77 -26.72 -4.86
N GLY A 132 -8.82 -26.85 -3.53
CA GLY A 132 -7.68 -27.29 -2.74
C GLY A 132 -6.56 -26.25 -2.67
N ILE A 133 -6.90 -24.95 -2.71
CA ILE A 133 -5.90 -23.87 -2.58
C ILE A 133 -5.24 -23.93 -1.21
N ASP A 134 -3.91 -23.94 -1.18
CA ASP A 134 -3.06 -23.93 0.01
C ASP A 134 -2.01 -22.80 0.01
N ASP A 135 -1.96 -22.01 -1.07
CA ASP A 135 -1.12 -20.83 -1.20
C ASP A 135 -1.91 -19.54 -0.99
N PHE A 136 -1.38 -18.64 -0.15
CA PHE A 136 -2.05 -17.39 0.22
C PHE A 136 -1.14 -16.19 0.02
N LEU A 137 -1.68 -15.15 -0.64
CA LEU A 137 -1.06 -13.84 -0.74
C LEU A 137 -1.72 -12.89 0.26
N ILE A 138 -0.94 -12.27 1.13
CA ILE A 138 -1.43 -11.36 2.15
C ILE A 138 -1.20 -9.93 1.69
N VAL A 139 -2.27 -9.13 1.70
CA VAL A 139 -2.24 -7.72 1.30
C VAL A 139 -2.94 -6.89 2.37
N ASP A 140 -2.35 -5.75 2.76
CA ASP A 140 -3.04 -4.78 3.60
C ASP A 140 -4.11 -4.03 2.79
N ASP A 141 -5.31 -3.92 3.37
CA ASP A 141 -6.47 -3.38 2.67
C ASP A 141 -6.45 -1.85 2.50
N SER A 142 -5.55 -1.14 3.19
CA SER A 142 -5.28 0.27 2.93
C SER A 142 -4.57 0.48 1.59
N TYR A 143 -3.88 -0.55 1.08
CA TYR A 143 -3.13 -0.53 -0.18
C TYR A 143 -3.84 -1.31 -1.30
N GLY A 144 -5.10 -0.97 -1.59
CA GLY A 144 -5.91 -1.66 -2.61
C GLY A 144 -5.23 -1.79 -3.99
N TYR A 145 -4.36 -0.85 -4.37
CA TYR A 145 -3.57 -0.96 -5.61
C TYR A 145 -2.63 -2.18 -5.62
N LEU A 146 -2.09 -2.62 -4.48
CA LEU A 146 -1.27 -3.84 -4.42
C LEU A 146 -2.09 -5.10 -4.62
N ALA A 147 -3.35 -5.11 -4.15
CA ALA A 147 -4.27 -6.20 -4.47
C ALA A 147 -4.50 -6.32 -5.99
N ILE A 148 -4.64 -5.19 -6.70
CA ILE A 148 -4.74 -5.21 -8.16
C ILE A 148 -3.49 -5.81 -8.82
N ALA A 149 -2.30 -5.49 -8.31
CA ALA A 149 -1.06 -6.08 -8.81
C ALA A 149 -1.03 -7.59 -8.57
N ALA A 150 -1.48 -8.03 -7.40
CA ALA A 150 -1.49 -9.43 -6.98
C ALA A 150 -2.53 -10.27 -7.73
N ALA A 151 -3.66 -9.70 -8.18
CA ALA A 151 -4.76 -10.45 -8.78
C ALA A 151 -4.36 -11.37 -9.93
N SER A 152 -3.63 -10.84 -10.92
CA SER A 152 -3.18 -11.63 -12.07
C SER A 152 -2.22 -12.75 -11.66
N TYR A 153 -1.35 -12.46 -10.70
CA TYR A 153 -0.39 -13.43 -10.16
C TYR A 153 -1.09 -14.54 -9.38
N ALA A 154 -2.02 -14.19 -8.49
CA ALA A 154 -2.84 -15.10 -7.71
C ALA A 154 -3.55 -16.14 -8.59
N VAL A 155 -4.13 -15.72 -9.72
CA VAL A 155 -4.81 -16.65 -10.64
C VAL A 155 -3.84 -17.63 -11.30
N VAL A 156 -2.64 -17.22 -11.69
CA VAL A 156 -1.69 -18.13 -12.36
C VAL A 156 -0.86 -18.97 -11.41
N SER A 157 -0.71 -18.53 -10.16
CA SER A 157 -0.01 -19.27 -9.11
C SER A 157 -0.94 -20.14 -8.27
N ASP A 158 -2.23 -20.23 -8.64
CA ASP A 158 -3.27 -20.90 -7.85
C ASP A 158 -3.23 -20.50 -6.37
N SER A 159 -3.08 -19.19 -6.10
CA SER A 159 -3.03 -18.63 -4.75
C SER A 159 -4.23 -17.72 -4.49
N TYR A 160 -4.76 -17.69 -3.27
CA TYR A 160 -5.84 -16.77 -2.90
C TYR A 160 -5.31 -15.53 -2.19
N VAL A 161 -5.90 -14.37 -2.47
CA VAL A 161 -5.50 -13.11 -1.82
C VAL A 161 -6.35 -12.87 -0.57
N LEU A 162 -5.70 -12.78 0.58
CA LEU A 162 -6.29 -12.46 1.87
C LEU A 162 -5.95 -11.02 2.29
N PHE A 163 -6.94 -10.34 2.83
CA PHE A 163 -6.74 -9.00 3.40
C PHE A 163 -6.43 -9.07 4.88
N ALA A 164 -5.33 -8.45 5.31
CA ALA A 164 -4.86 -8.48 6.69
C ALA A 164 -4.52 -7.08 7.22
N ASP A 165 -5.06 -6.75 8.39
CA ASP A 165 -4.72 -5.56 9.19
C ASP A 165 -4.66 -5.94 10.69
N GLU A 166 -4.30 -4.99 11.56
CA GLU A 166 -4.30 -5.25 13.01
C GLU A 166 -5.67 -5.64 13.58
N LEU A 167 -6.77 -5.32 12.88
CA LEU A 167 -8.14 -5.52 13.37
C LEU A 167 -8.68 -6.92 13.05
N ASN A 168 -8.20 -7.55 11.97
CA ASN A 168 -8.73 -8.81 11.46
C ASN A 168 -7.71 -9.97 11.47
N ILE A 169 -6.46 -9.71 11.88
CA ILE A 169 -5.39 -10.72 11.80
C ILE A 169 -5.71 -12.00 12.59
N ASP A 170 -6.40 -11.90 13.72
CA ASP A 170 -6.79 -13.07 14.52
C ASP A 170 -7.72 -14.02 13.73
N ASP A 171 -8.72 -13.48 13.03
CA ASP A 171 -9.64 -14.27 12.20
C ASP A 171 -8.91 -14.96 11.04
N LEU A 172 -7.91 -14.27 10.46
CA LEU A 172 -7.09 -14.80 9.38
C LEU A 172 -6.20 -15.95 9.87
N VAL A 173 -5.60 -15.81 11.06
CA VAL A 173 -4.77 -16.87 11.66
C VAL A 173 -5.60 -18.09 12.02
N ASP A 174 -6.80 -17.89 12.56
CA ASP A 174 -7.74 -18.97 12.84
C ASP A 174 -8.08 -19.73 11.54
N PHE A 175 -8.30 -19.00 10.45
CA PHE A 175 -8.50 -19.60 9.13
C PHE A 175 -7.26 -20.39 8.67
N LEU A 176 -6.08 -19.77 8.64
CA LEU A 176 -4.83 -20.41 8.22
C LEU A 176 -4.49 -21.65 9.07
N GLY A 177 -4.71 -21.59 10.38
CA GLY A 177 -4.47 -22.72 11.29
C GLY A 177 -5.48 -23.86 11.16
N SER A 178 -6.62 -23.61 10.51
CA SER A 178 -7.66 -24.61 10.23
C SER A 178 -7.55 -25.27 8.85
N THR A 179 -6.68 -24.74 7.98
CA THR A 179 -6.47 -25.25 6.62
C THR A 179 -5.03 -25.76 6.43
N THR A 180 -4.77 -26.43 5.30
CA THR A 180 -3.40 -26.71 4.86
C THR A 180 -2.85 -25.44 4.22
N VAL A 181 -1.63 -25.06 4.62
CA VAL A 181 -0.92 -23.89 4.10
C VAL A 181 0.45 -24.37 3.63
N ASP A 182 0.73 -24.28 2.33
CA ASP A 182 2.06 -24.57 1.77
C ASP A 182 2.91 -23.30 1.74
N LYS A 183 2.35 -22.21 1.21
CA LYS A 183 3.05 -20.93 1.12
C LYS A 183 2.22 -19.73 1.55
N VAL A 184 2.84 -18.85 2.33
CA VAL A 184 2.34 -17.50 2.60
C VAL A 184 3.29 -16.48 1.95
N THR A 185 2.73 -15.53 1.21
CA THR A 185 3.49 -14.42 0.62
C THR A 185 2.88 -13.09 1.04
N ILE A 186 3.62 -12.22 1.70
CA ILE A 186 3.22 -10.85 2.02
C ILE A 186 3.55 -9.95 0.82
N ILE A 187 2.55 -9.20 0.35
CA ILE A 187 2.68 -8.27 -0.78
C ILE A 187 2.64 -6.83 -0.28
N GLY A 188 3.78 -6.15 -0.45
CA GLY A 188 4.02 -4.80 0.02
C GLY A 188 4.09 -4.71 1.53
N HIS A 189 3.75 -3.51 2.02
CA HIS A 189 3.83 -3.19 3.43
C HIS A 189 2.58 -3.68 4.18
N VAL A 190 2.80 -4.29 5.35
CA VAL A 190 1.77 -4.69 6.32
C VAL A 190 2.22 -4.28 7.71
N ASP A 191 1.26 -4.02 8.59
CA ASP A 191 1.51 -3.69 9.99
C ASP A 191 2.42 -4.70 10.67
N ARG A 192 3.23 -4.22 11.61
CA ARG A 192 4.15 -5.08 12.37
C ARG A 192 3.40 -6.19 13.10
N ALA A 193 2.23 -5.89 13.68
CA ALA A 193 1.40 -6.89 14.35
C ALA A 193 1.01 -8.03 13.40
N VAL A 194 0.63 -7.70 12.15
CA VAL A 194 0.32 -8.68 11.10
C VAL A 194 1.55 -9.53 10.79
N ARG A 195 2.70 -8.91 10.57
CA ARG A 195 3.96 -9.61 10.25
C ARG A 195 4.43 -10.53 11.37
N ASP A 196 4.42 -10.05 12.61
CA ASP A 196 4.84 -10.81 13.80
C ASP A 196 3.98 -12.07 13.95
N VAL A 197 2.68 -11.94 13.76
CA VAL A 197 1.73 -13.06 13.84
C VAL A 197 1.93 -14.03 12.68
N LEU A 198 2.15 -13.53 11.46
CA LEU A 198 2.38 -14.37 10.29
C LEU A 198 3.77 -15.02 10.23
N SER A 199 4.72 -14.58 11.06
CA SER A 199 6.09 -15.13 11.11
C SER A 199 6.13 -16.64 11.36
N GLY A 200 5.10 -17.20 12.01
CA GLY A 200 4.95 -18.65 12.22
C GLY A 200 4.81 -19.46 10.93
N TYR A 201 4.50 -18.82 9.80
CA TYR A 201 4.34 -19.42 8.48
C TYR A 201 5.54 -19.19 7.54
N ASP A 202 6.65 -18.60 8.03
CA ASP A 202 7.85 -18.25 7.25
C ASP A 202 7.53 -17.52 5.92
N PRO A 203 6.81 -16.38 5.96
CA PRO A 203 6.27 -15.77 4.75
C PRO A 203 7.36 -15.18 3.86
N GLU A 204 7.22 -15.34 2.55
CA GLU A 204 7.99 -14.55 1.57
C GLU A 204 7.45 -13.12 1.53
N THR A 205 8.29 -12.09 1.60
CA THR A 205 7.85 -10.69 1.45
C THR A 205 8.29 -10.11 0.11
N ILE A 206 7.35 -9.50 -0.62
CA ILE A 206 7.61 -8.74 -1.85
C ILE A 206 7.28 -7.27 -1.56
N ASP A 207 8.27 -6.49 -1.14
CA ASP A 207 8.12 -5.05 -0.88
C ASP A 207 9.38 -4.28 -1.29
N GLU A 208 9.29 -3.50 -2.36
CA GLU A 208 10.38 -2.66 -2.87
C GLU A 208 10.24 -1.19 -2.43
N GLY A 209 9.41 -0.92 -1.41
CA GLY A 209 9.22 0.41 -0.80
C GLY A 209 8.42 1.41 -1.65
N ASN A 210 7.97 1.02 -2.84
CA ASN A 210 7.02 1.78 -3.63
C ASN A 210 6.18 0.87 -4.53
N ARG A 211 4.93 1.28 -4.79
CA ARG A 211 3.96 0.45 -5.50
C ARG A 211 4.36 0.03 -6.90
N PHE A 212 5.15 0.84 -7.61
CA PHE A 212 5.57 0.52 -8.98
C PHE A 212 6.67 -0.54 -8.99
N ALA A 213 7.69 -0.38 -8.15
CA ALA A 213 8.75 -1.39 -8.02
C ALA A 213 8.20 -2.71 -7.49
N THR A 214 7.35 -2.68 -6.45
CA THR A 214 6.67 -3.87 -5.93
C THR A 214 5.82 -4.55 -7.01
N ASN A 215 5.08 -3.78 -7.80
CA ASN A 215 4.34 -4.32 -8.95
C ASN A 215 5.27 -4.98 -9.99
N ILE A 216 6.44 -4.41 -10.28
CA ILE A 216 7.40 -5.03 -11.20
C ILE A 216 7.91 -6.38 -10.68
N GLU A 217 8.17 -6.53 -9.38
CA GLU A 217 8.58 -7.83 -8.81
C GLU A 217 7.47 -8.89 -8.90
N ILE A 218 6.22 -8.50 -8.65
CA ILE A 218 5.05 -9.38 -8.85
C ILE A 218 4.95 -9.81 -10.31
N VAL A 219 5.10 -8.86 -11.24
CA VAL A 219 5.08 -9.14 -12.69
C VAL A 219 6.22 -10.09 -13.08
N LYS A 220 7.41 -9.94 -12.51
CA LYS A 220 8.52 -10.88 -12.75
C LYS A 220 8.18 -12.29 -12.28
N LYS A 221 7.58 -12.44 -11.09
CA LYS A 221 7.11 -13.74 -10.59
C LYS A 221 6.02 -14.34 -11.48
N TYR A 222 5.02 -13.56 -11.87
CA TYR A 222 4.00 -13.96 -12.84
C TYR A 222 4.63 -14.51 -14.11
N ARG A 223 5.58 -13.78 -14.71
CA ARG A 223 6.20 -14.17 -15.99
C ARG A 223 7.13 -15.37 -15.87
N GLY A 224 7.61 -15.67 -14.65
CA GLY A 224 8.31 -16.91 -14.35
C GLY A 224 7.41 -18.15 -14.47
N ILE A 225 6.11 -17.98 -14.25
CA ILE A 225 5.10 -19.05 -14.38
C ILE A 225 4.49 -19.04 -15.78
N ASN A 226 4.06 -17.86 -16.26
CA ASN A 226 3.36 -17.69 -17.54
C ASN A 226 4.04 -16.61 -18.40
N PRO A 227 5.05 -16.98 -19.23
CA PRO A 227 5.76 -16.03 -20.07
C PRO A 227 4.88 -15.42 -21.16
N HIS A 228 4.45 -14.17 -20.97
CA HIS A 228 3.70 -13.41 -21.98
C HIS A 228 4.48 -12.22 -22.52
N THR A 229 4.26 -11.91 -23.80
CA THR A 229 4.76 -10.69 -24.47
C THR A 229 3.71 -9.58 -24.53
N GLN A 230 2.47 -9.88 -24.13
CA GLN A 230 1.40 -8.92 -23.94
C GLN A 230 1.25 -8.62 -22.45
N ILE A 231 1.00 -7.37 -22.11
CA ILE A 231 0.73 -6.91 -20.75
C ILE A 231 -0.56 -6.10 -20.69
N VAL A 232 -1.22 -6.10 -19.54
CA VAL A 232 -2.25 -5.13 -19.20
C VAL A 232 -1.59 -3.97 -18.47
N ILE A 233 -1.90 -2.73 -18.86
CA ILE A 233 -1.40 -1.52 -18.23
C ILE A 233 -2.56 -0.78 -17.57
N THR A 234 -2.38 -0.42 -16.30
CA THR A 234 -3.32 0.35 -15.48
C THR A 234 -2.58 1.27 -14.51
N ASN A 235 -3.30 2.15 -13.80
CA ASN A 235 -2.76 2.91 -12.65
C ASN A 235 -3.00 2.22 -11.30
N GLY A 236 -3.71 1.08 -11.30
CA GLY A 236 -4.02 0.32 -10.09
C GLY A 236 -5.10 0.95 -9.19
N GLU A 237 -5.80 2.01 -9.63
CA GLU A 237 -6.80 2.70 -8.80
C GLU A 237 -8.23 2.15 -8.95
N PHE A 238 -8.42 1.07 -9.72
CA PHE A 238 -9.74 0.48 -9.93
C PHE A 238 -9.66 -1.01 -10.30
N ILE A 239 -10.77 -1.70 -10.06
CA ILE A 239 -11.02 -3.08 -10.48
C ILE A 239 -11.73 -3.04 -11.85
N GLU A 240 -11.26 -3.86 -12.78
CA GLU A 240 -11.88 -4.13 -14.08
C GLU A 240 -11.63 -5.60 -14.47
N ASP A 241 -12.51 -6.18 -15.27
CA ASP A 241 -12.52 -7.62 -15.58
C ASP A 241 -11.24 -8.14 -16.24
N GLU A 242 -10.63 -7.36 -17.15
CA GLU A 242 -9.37 -7.73 -17.82
C GLU A 242 -8.22 -7.84 -16.82
N ILE A 243 -8.16 -6.87 -15.90
CA ILE A 243 -7.11 -6.76 -14.90
C ILE A 243 -7.15 -7.96 -13.95
N MET A 244 -8.34 -8.44 -13.63
CA MET A 244 -8.56 -9.58 -12.74
C MET A 244 -8.40 -10.94 -13.44
N SER A 245 -8.32 -10.98 -14.77
CA SER A 245 -8.47 -12.22 -15.55
C SER A 245 -7.37 -13.27 -15.33
N GLY A 246 -6.18 -12.84 -14.91
CA GLY A 246 -4.99 -13.70 -14.85
C GLY A 246 -4.36 -14.06 -16.20
N LEU A 247 -4.97 -13.62 -17.32
CA LEU A 247 -4.50 -13.96 -18.67
C LEU A 247 -3.19 -13.27 -19.03
N GLU A 248 -2.99 -12.04 -18.58
CA GLU A 248 -1.77 -11.27 -18.76
C GLU A 248 -1.29 -10.63 -17.45
N PRO A 249 0.01 -10.37 -17.30
CA PRO A 249 0.51 -9.64 -16.15
C PRO A 249 0.07 -8.18 -16.21
N VAL A 250 -0.23 -7.63 -15.04
CA VAL A 250 -0.68 -6.25 -14.86
C VAL A 250 0.52 -5.36 -14.46
N VAL A 251 0.83 -4.36 -15.28
CA VAL A 251 1.92 -3.39 -15.05
C VAL A 251 1.37 -2.02 -14.71
N PHE A 252 1.89 -1.40 -13.65
CA PHE A 252 1.46 -0.09 -13.18
C PHE A 252 2.22 1.06 -13.83
N ILE A 253 1.44 2.07 -14.21
CA ILE A 253 1.93 3.37 -14.70
C ILE A 253 1.22 4.51 -13.96
N GLY A 254 1.83 5.70 -13.97
CA GLY A 254 1.13 6.91 -13.55
C GLY A 254 0.16 7.42 -14.62
N LYS A 255 -0.76 8.29 -14.17
CA LYS A 255 -1.74 8.95 -15.04
C LYS A 255 -1.12 9.96 -16.00
N ASP A 256 -0.12 10.70 -15.50
CA ASP A 256 0.51 11.78 -16.26
C ASP A 256 1.96 11.49 -16.62
N ASN A 257 2.64 10.63 -15.84
CA ASN A 257 4.01 10.21 -16.09
C ASN A 257 4.18 8.70 -15.85
N ILE A 258 5.10 8.07 -16.60
CA ILE A 258 5.49 6.68 -16.36
C ILE A 258 6.72 6.70 -15.43
N PRO A 259 6.67 6.07 -14.25
CA PRO A 259 7.83 5.96 -13.37
C PRO A 259 9.01 5.28 -14.06
N ASP A 260 10.22 5.74 -13.75
CA ASP A 260 11.44 5.27 -14.43
C ASP A 260 11.70 3.78 -14.22
N VAL A 261 11.32 3.23 -13.06
CA VAL A 261 11.39 1.79 -12.78
C VAL A 261 10.54 0.99 -13.78
N THR A 262 9.32 1.45 -14.06
CA THR A 262 8.43 0.82 -15.04
C THR A 262 8.97 0.99 -16.47
N LYS A 263 9.44 2.19 -16.84
CA LYS A 263 10.06 2.42 -18.17
C LYS A 263 11.24 1.48 -18.40
N THR A 264 12.13 1.37 -17.42
CA THR A 264 13.32 0.52 -17.47
C THR A 264 12.94 -0.95 -17.61
N TYR A 265 11.96 -1.40 -16.84
CA TYR A 265 11.46 -2.77 -16.94
C TYR A 265 10.88 -3.08 -18.32
N ILE A 266 9.98 -2.24 -18.83
CA ILE A 266 9.33 -2.47 -20.14
C ILE A 266 10.38 -2.48 -21.25
N THR A 267 11.28 -1.50 -21.29
CA THR A 267 12.33 -1.40 -22.33
C THR A 267 13.37 -2.52 -22.27
N GLY A 268 13.68 -3.02 -21.07
CA GLY A 268 14.57 -4.15 -20.85
C GLY A 268 13.94 -5.52 -21.10
N SER A 269 12.64 -5.57 -21.40
CA SER A 269 11.88 -6.81 -21.57
C SER A 269 11.60 -7.14 -23.05
N ASP A 270 11.07 -8.33 -23.28
CA ASP A 270 10.54 -8.81 -24.56
C ASP A 270 9.06 -8.43 -24.80
N ILE A 271 8.48 -7.56 -23.97
CA ILE A 271 7.10 -7.08 -24.12
C ILE A 271 6.92 -6.35 -25.48
N LYS A 272 5.86 -6.70 -26.21
CA LYS A 272 5.55 -6.15 -27.55
C LYS A 272 4.20 -5.45 -27.63
N VAL A 273 3.24 -5.89 -26.81
CA VAL A 273 1.86 -5.38 -26.84
C VAL A 273 1.45 -4.97 -25.44
N ALA A 274 0.79 -3.82 -25.32
CA ALA A 274 0.19 -3.33 -24.11
C ALA A 274 -1.29 -3.00 -24.33
N VAL A 275 -2.15 -3.57 -23.48
CA VAL A 275 -3.57 -3.22 -23.41
C VAL A 275 -3.75 -2.25 -22.25
N LEU A 276 -4.00 -0.99 -22.55
CA LEU A 276 -4.25 0.04 -21.56
C LEU A 276 -5.72 0.01 -21.16
N VAL A 277 -5.98 -0.25 -19.89
CA VAL A 277 -7.31 -0.21 -19.30
C VAL A 277 -7.40 1.05 -18.46
N GLY A 278 -8.32 1.95 -18.80
CA GLY A 278 -8.52 3.22 -18.08
C GLY A 278 -8.51 4.43 -19.01
N ASN A 279 -9.52 5.29 -18.86
CA ASN A 279 -9.71 6.47 -19.72
C ASN A 279 -8.68 7.57 -19.46
N ASP A 280 -8.14 7.62 -18.26
CA ASP A 280 -7.13 8.59 -17.83
C ASP A 280 -5.72 8.27 -18.35
N LEU A 281 -5.50 7.07 -18.91
CA LEU A 281 -4.19 6.63 -19.40
C LEU A 281 -3.93 6.97 -20.88
N VAL A 282 -4.89 7.63 -21.55
CA VAL A 282 -4.80 7.96 -22.99
C VAL A 282 -3.57 8.83 -23.31
N ARG A 283 -3.23 9.77 -22.42
CA ARG A 283 -2.04 10.62 -22.59
C ARG A 283 -0.77 9.76 -22.55
N THR A 284 -0.68 8.90 -21.54
CA THR A 284 0.46 8.00 -21.32
C THR A 284 0.61 6.95 -22.43
N ALA A 285 -0.48 6.55 -23.08
CA ALA A 285 -0.46 5.65 -24.24
C ALA A 285 0.48 6.13 -25.35
N THR A 286 0.45 7.44 -25.62
CA THR A 286 1.30 8.04 -26.65
C THR A 286 2.78 7.97 -26.26
N THR A 287 3.07 8.21 -24.98
CA THR A 287 4.42 8.08 -24.40
C THR A 287 4.92 6.64 -24.50
N ILE A 288 4.12 5.65 -24.08
CA ILE A 288 4.48 4.22 -24.19
C ILE A 288 4.83 3.84 -25.63
N LYS A 289 3.98 4.22 -26.59
CA LYS A 289 4.20 3.89 -28.00
C LYS A 289 5.46 4.55 -28.56
N ARG A 290 5.71 5.82 -28.23
CA ARG A 290 6.80 6.62 -28.81
C ARG A 290 8.15 6.37 -28.14
N GLU A 291 8.17 6.25 -26.82
CA GLU A 291 9.40 6.17 -26.03
C GLU A 291 9.80 4.72 -25.73
N LEU A 292 8.83 3.83 -25.50
CA LEU A 292 9.11 2.45 -25.12
C LEU A 292 9.03 1.48 -26.31
N GLY A 293 8.51 1.91 -27.46
CA GLY A 293 8.43 1.09 -28.67
C GLY A 293 7.42 -0.06 -28.58
N VAL A 294 6.45 0.02 -27.66
CA VAL A 294 5.43 -1.01 -27.44
C VAL A 294 4.14 -0.67 -28.21
N THR A 295 3.51 -1.67 -28.81
CA THR A 295 2.21 -1.49 -29.48
C THR A 295 1.11 -1.33 -28.44
N THR A 296 0.37 -0.23 -28.48
CA THR A 296 -0.64 0.09 -27.47
C THR A 296 -2.06 -0.03 -28.03
N TYR A 297 -2.93 -0.75 -27.32
CA TYR A 297 -4.38 -0.74 -27.51
C TYR A 297 -5.04 -0.11 -26.29
N ILE A 298 -6.08 0.71 -26.48
CA ILE A 298 -6.77 1.36 -25.38
C ILE A 298 -8.17 0.75 -25.26
N LYS A 299 -8.46 0.14 -24.12
CA LYS A 299 -9.78 -0.33 -23.73
C LYS A 299 -10.44 0.77 -22.91
N PHE A 300 -11.38 1.50 -23.52
CA PHE A 300 -12.14 2.59 -22.88
C PHE A 300 -13.64 2.30 -22.78
N ALA A 301 -14.11 1.25 -23.44
CA ALA A 301 -15.51 0.93 -23.53
C ALA A 301 -15.74 -0.56 -23.83
N ARG A 302 -16.98 -0.98 -23.68
CA ARG A 302 -17.46 -2.32 -24.03
C ARG A 302 -18.74 -2.27 -24.85
N SER A 303 -19.13 -3.40 -25.41
CA SER A 303 -20.45 -3.53 -26.06
C SER A 303 -21.58 -3.36 -25.06
N ALA A 304 -22.68 -2.72 -25.47
CA ALA A 304 -23.85 -2.53 -24.63
C ALA A 304 -24.44 -3.86 -24.18
N ARG A 305 -24.88 -3.90 -22.92
CA ARG A 305 -25.44 -5.11 -22.30
C ARG A 305 -26.75 -5.55 -22.96
N VAL A 306 -27.53 -4.60 -23.49
CA VAL A 306 -28.74 -4.85 -24.28
C VAL A 306 -28.54 -4.27 -25.69
N PRO A 307 -28.06 -5.07 -26.65
CA PRO A 307 -27.91 -4.61 -28.03
C PRO A 307 -29.28 -4.29 -28.63
N THR A 308 -29.53 -3.02 -28.99
CA THR A 308 -30.73 -2.63 -29.74
C THR A 308 -30.34 -2.23 -31.16
N GLY A 309 -30.67 -3.06 -32.16
CA GLY A 309 -30.44 -2.78 -33.59
C GLY A 309 -29.17 -3.41 -34.17
N ALA A 310 -28.83 -3.06 -35.43
CA ALA A 310 -27.71 -3.64 -36.17
C ALA A 310 -26.31 -3.15 -35.72
N MET A 311 -26.25 -2.05 -34.96
CA MET A 311 -25.02 -1.59 -34.30
C MET A 311 -25.27 -1.59 -32.79
N SER A 312 -24.51 -2.40 -32.05
CA SER A 312 -24.58 -2.38 -30.59
C SER A 312 -24.07 -1.04 -30.09
N LYS A 313 -24.82 -0.41 -29.17
CA LYS A 313 -24.34 0.81 -28.51
C LYS A 313 -23.06 0.48 -27.75
N VAL A 314 -22.21 1.47 -27.57
CA VAL A 314 -20.96 1.34 -26.81
C VAL A 314 -21.19 1.95 -25.43
N GLU A 315 -20.87 1.21 -24.38
CA GLU A 315 -20.98 1.62 -22.98
C GLU A 315 -19.59 1.79 -22.38
N GLY A 316 -19.45 2.67 -21.38
CA GLY A 316 -18.20 2.77 -20.62
C GLY A 316 -17.84 1.44 -19.94
N LEU A 317 -16.57 1.28 -19.59
CA LEU A 317 -16.14 0.16 -18.75
C LEU A 317 -16.81 0.22 -17.38
N ASP A 318 -17.12 -0.96 -16.84
CA ASP A 318 -17.46 -1.07 -15.42
C ASP A 318 -16.16 -0.99 -14.64
N LEU A 319 -15.99 0.11 -13.91
CA LEU A 319 -14.84 0.35 -13.06
C LEU A 319 -15.31 0.46 -11.63
N PHE A 320 -14.67 -0.29 -10.72
CA PHE A 320 -14.86 -0.12 -9.29
C PHE A 320 -13.63 0.58 -8.72
N TYR A 321 -13.76 1.85 -8.31
CA TYR A 321 -12.62 2.62 -7.82
C TYR A 321 -12.21 2.20 -6.41
N LEU A 322 -10.91 2.10 -6.19
CA LEU A 322 -10.30 1.80 -4.91
C LEU A 322 -10.08 3.09 -4.10
N PRO A 323 -9.92 3.00 -2.77
CA PRO A 323 -9.38 4.08 -1.98
C PRO A 323 -8.03 4.56 -2.55
N LYS A 324 -7.82 5.88 -2.57
CA LYS A 324 -6.58 6.48 -3.08
C LYS A 324 -6.21 7.75 -2.33
N TYR A 325 -4.93 8.08 -2.36
CA TYR A 325 -4.43 9.34 -1.83
C TYR A 325 -4.49 10.44 -2.88
N ASP A 326 -5.16 11.53 -2.55
CA ASP A 326 -5.11 12.75 -3.35
C ASP A 326 -3.85 13.54 -3.00
N LEU A 327 -2.91 13.59 -3.93
CA LEU A 327 -1.72 14.46 -3.87
C LEU A 327 -1.95 15.75 -4.66
N SER A 328 -1.54 16.90 -4.11
CA SER A 328 -1.69 18.21 -4.76
C SER A 328 -0.50 19.12 -4.46
N ILE A 329 0.40 19.26 -5.44
CA ILE A 329 1.52 20.21 -5.42
C ILE A 329 1.20 21.40 -6.33
N THR A 330 1.46 22.61 -5.85
CA THR A 330 1.37 23.85 -6.64
C THR A 330 2.62 24.70 -6.47
N VAL A 331 2.92 25.57 -7.45
CA VAL A 331 3.95 26.62 -7.30
C VAL A 331 3.27 27.84 -6.68
N ALA A 332 3.65 28.17 -5.44
CA ALA A 332 3.08 29.28 -4.68
C ALA A 332 3.74 30.63 -5.02
N SER A 333 5.05 30.65 -5.27
CA SER A 333 5.76 31.85 -5.71
C SER A 333 7.08 31.52 -6.43
N VAL A 334 7.53 32.46 -7.26
CA VAL A 334 8.79 32.38 -8.00
C VAL A 334 9.47 33.73 -7.93
N ARG A 335 10.63 33.79 -7.30
CA ARG A 335 11.37 35.03 -7.07
C ARG A 335 12.81 34.88 -7.55
N TYR A 336 13.32 35.87 -8.25
CA TYR A 336 14.72 35.98 -8.61
C TYR A 336 15.40 37.00 -7.69
N ASN A 337 16.48 36.57 -7.05
CA ASN A 337 17.28 37.42 -6.19
C ASN A 337 18.48 37.96 -6.97
N GLU A 338 18.44 39.25 -7.31
CA GLU A 338 19.42 39.88 -8.20
C GLU A 338 20.83 39.92 -7.59
N LEU A 339 20.96 39.85 -6.26
CA LEU A 339 22.26 39.96 -5.58
C LEU A 339 23.09 38.69 -5.70
N ASN A 340 22.44 37.52 -5.64
CA ASN A 340 23.11 36.21 -5.66
C ASN A 340 22.78 35.39 -6.92
N ARG A 341 21.91 35.91 -7.81
CA ARG A 341 21.44 35.25 -9.05
C ARG A 341 20.69 33.94 -8.80
N ASN A 342 20.03 33.84 -7.66
CA ASN A 342 19.23 32.67 -7.30
C ASN A 342 17.77 32.83 -7.71
N LEU A 343 17.23 31.79 -8.33
CA LEU A 343 15.79 31.59 -8.51
C LEU A 343 15.25 30.83 -7.29
N GLU A 344 14.48 31.50 -6.45
CA GLU A 344 13.76 30.99 -5.28
C GLU A 344 12.35 30.55 -5.70
N VAL A 345 12.06 29.26 -5.65
CA VAL A 345 10.76 28.69 -6.00
C VAL A 345 10.11 28.09 -4.77
N THR A 346 8.95 28.59 -4.38
CA THR A 346 8.18 28.06 -3.26
C THR A 346 7.07 27.15 -3.77
N TYR A 347 7.12 25.89 -3.40
CA TYR A 347 6.07 24.91 -3.64
C TYR A 347 5.15 24.81 -2.43
N ARG A 348 3.89 24.43 -2.67
CA ARG A 348 2.90 24.16 -1.63
C ARG A 348 2.29 22.79 -1.83
N ASN A 349 2.28 21.99 -0.76
CA ASN A 349 1.46 20.79 -0.67
C ASN A 349 0.13 21.15 -0.01
N SER A 350 -0.97 21.02 -0.77
CA SER A 350 -2.30 21.48 -0.32
C SER A 350 -3.12 20.40 0.38
N VAL A 351 -2.55 19.21 0.56
CA VAL A 351 -3.18 18.06 1.23
C VAL A 351 -2.38 17.67 2.48
N GLU A 352 -2.96 16.88 3.38
CA GLU A 352 -2.30 16.46 4.63
C GLU A 352 -1.27 15.33 4.44
N VAL A 353 -1.20 14.73 3.26
CA VAL A 353 -0.25 13.64 2.96
C VAL A 353 1.03 14.24 2.39
N GLY A 354 2.19 13.84 2.92
CA GLY A 354 3.49 14.23 2.38
C GLY A 354 3.67 13.79 0.93
N ALA A 355 4.49 14.52 0.17
CA ALA A 355 4.74 14.22 -1.24
C ALA A 355 6.19 14.49 -1.62
N TYR A 356 6.68 13.76 -2.62
CA TYR A 356 7.97 14.00 -3.25
C TYR A 356 7.76 14.68 -4.59
N LEU A 357 8.64 15.62 -4.94
CA LEU A 357 8.63 16.26 -6.25
C LEU A 357 10.02 16.34 -6.86
N LYS A 358 10.08 16.45 -8.19
CA LYS A 358 11.28 16.74 -8.96
C LYS A 358 10.90 17.72 -10.06
N SER A 359 11.60 18.84 -10.17
CA SER A 359 11.27 19.90 -11.11
C SER A 359 12.32 20.07 -12.20
N THR A 360 11.86 20.47 -13.37
CA THR A 360 12.65 21.06 -14.45
C THR A 360 12.01 22.39 -14.79
N ILE A 361 12.81 23.46 -14.77
CA ILE A 361 12.36 24.84 -14.85
C ILE A 361 13.08 25.49 -16.02
N SER A 362 12.32 25.88 -17.03
CA SER A 362 12.82 26.67 -18.15
C SER A 362 12.54 28.14 -17.89
N VAL A 363 13.57 28.93 -17.68
CA VAL A 363 13.49 30.37 -17.48
C VAL A 363 13.80 31.06 -18.80
N TYR A 364 12.91 31.93 -19.26
CA TYR A 364 13.11 32.65 -20.50
C TYR A 364 12.67 34.11 -20.41
N ASP A 365 13.46 34.98 -21.05
CA ASP A 365 13.15 36.38 -21.31
C ASP A 365 13.28 36.67 -22.82
N THR A 366 13.43 37.94 -23.21
CA THR A 366 13.57 38.32 -24.63
C THR A 366 14.92 37.91 -25.24
N THR A 367 15.90 37.55 -24.42
CA THR A 367 17.30 37.36 -24.78
C THR A 367 17.91 36.04 -24.29
N THR A 368 17.39 35.48 -23.20
CA THR A 368 17.95 34.31 -22.53
C THR A 368 16.93 33.17 -22.45
N ASN A 369 17.44 31.94 -22.47
CA ASN A 369 16.68 30.72 -22.20
C ASN A 369 17.58 29.77 -21.39
N LEU A 370 17.31 29.67 -20.10
CA LEU A 370 18.05 28.90 -19.13
C LEU A 370 17.21 27.71 -18.67
N THR A 371 17.84 26.60 -18.30
CA THR A 371 17.14 25.46 -17.71
C THR A 371 17.86 25.03 -16.43
N VAL A 372 17.08 24.96 -15.35
CA VAL A 372 17.53 24.46 -14.05
C VAL A 372 16.57 23.39 -13.56
N GLY A 373 16.98 22.58 -12.59
CA GLY A 373 16.11 21.55 -12.07
C GLY A 373 16.75 20.73 -10.96
N ASP A 374 15.95 19.83 -10.41
CA ASP A 374 16.35 18.95 -9.33
C ASP A 374 17.02 17.69 -9.88
N THR A 375 18.10 17.24 -9.24
CA THR A 375 18.73 15.95 -9.54
C THR A 375 18.06 14.81 -8.76
N GLU A 376 17.65 15.08 -7.52
CA GLU A 376 17.02 14.14 -6.59
C GLU A 376 15.60 14.59 -6.22
N PRO A 377 14.68 13.66 -5.89
CA PRO A 377 13.36 14.01 -5.39
C PRO A 377 13.44 14.78 -4.06
N ILE A 378 12.57 15.79 -3.92
CA ILE A 378 12.49 16.66 -2.74
C ILE A 378 11.16 16.40 -2.04
N PHE A 379 11.23 16.04 -0.75
CA PHE A 379 10.06 15.85 0.10
C PHE A 379 9.42 17.19 0.51
N ILE A 380 8.09 17.24 0.54
CA ILE A 380 7.28 18.32 1.11
C ILE A 380 6.19 17.70 2.00
N GLU A 381 6.23 18.08 3.27
CA GLU A 381 5.25 17.68 4.29
C GLU A 381 3.82 18.11 3.93
N GLY A 382 2.83 17.36 4.44
CA GLY A 382 1.42 17.69 4.25
C GLY A 382 1.06 19.09 4.78
N GLY A 383 0.36 19.88 3.96
CA GLY A 383 -0.06 21.25 4.29
C GLY A 383 1.07 22.28 4.36
N ALA A 384 2.31 21.88 4.05
CA ALA A 384 3.49 22.74 4.18
C ALA A 384 3.85 23.44 2.86
N THR A 385 4.73 24.43 2.99
CA THR A 385 5.42 25.06 1.86
C THR A 385 6.91 24.80 1.94
N LYS A 386 7.57 24.67 0.80
CA LYS A 386 9.03 24.49 0.74
C LYS A 386 9.62 25.33 -0.38
N THR A 387 10.65 26.10 -0.05
CA THR A 387 11.39 26.93 -1.00
C THR A 387 12.66 26.22 -1.45
N ILE A 388 12.81 26.04 -2.76
CA ILE A 388 13.99 25.48 -3.40
C ILE A 388 14.70 26.60 -4.15
N THR A 389 16.03 26.58 -4.18
CA THR A 389 16.83 27.61 -4.83
C THR A 389 17.71 27.04 -5.91
N TYR A 390 17.68 27.69 -7.07
CA TYR A 390 18.48 27.33 -8.23
C TYR A 390 19.39 28.51 -8.59
N LEU A 391 20.70 28.27 -8.66
CA LEU A 391 21.64 29.27 -9.16
C LEU A 391 21.49 29.38 -10.68
N LEU A 392 21.29 30.60 -11.18
CA LEU A 392 21.29 30.87 -12.62
C LEU A 392 22.68 31.32 -13.07
N ASP A 393 23.16 30.75 -14.18
CA ASP A 393 24.47 31.09 -14.74
C ASP A 393 24.54 32.54 -15.24
N GLU A 394 23.39 33.08 -15.66
CA GLU A 394 23.26 34.42 -16.24
C GLU A 394 22.25 35.29 -15.46
N GLN A 395 22.36 36.60 -15.62
CA GLN A 395 21.34 37.52 -15.13
C GLN A 395 20.15 37.53 -16.10
N ILE A 396 18.94 37.48 -15.53
CA ILE A 396 17.69 37.54 -16.31
C ILE A 396 17.07 38.94 -16.22
N ALA A 397 16.41 39.37 -17.28
CA ALA A 397 15.79 40.69 -17.35
C ALA A 397 14.43 40.73 -16.63
N SER A 398 14.04 41.92 -16.14
CA SER A 398 12.71 42.14 -15.59
C SER A 398 11.61 41.72 -16.56
N GLY A 399 10.59 41.01 -16.06
CA GLY A 399 9.51 40.44 -16.89
C GLY A 399 9.81 39.05 -17.46
N ALA A 400 10.93 38.43 -17.06
CA ALA A 400 11.20 37.01 -17.33
C ALA A 400 10.07 36.10 -16.81
N LYS A 401 9.88 34.97 -17.50
CA LYS A 401 8.92 33.93 -17.13
C LYS A 401 9.63 32.63 -16.83
N ALA A 402 9.02 31.80 -15.99
CA ALA A 402 9.47 30.46 -15.68
C ALA A 402 8.36 29.46 -16.05
N HIS A 403 8.73 28.48 -16.87
CA HIS A 403 7.91 27.32 -17.20
C HIS A 403 8.35 26.13 -16.34
N PHE A 404 7.43 25.63 -15.54
CA PHE A 404 7.62 24.57 -14.58
C PHE A 404 7.09 23.26 -15.15
N PHE A 405 7.96 22.27 -15.24
CA PHE A 405 7.60 20.87 -15.45
C PHE A 405 7.98 20.11 -14.17
N VAL A 406 6.98 19.81 -13.33
CA VAL A 406 7.19 19.22 -12.00
C VAL A 406 6.50 17.87 -11.96
N VAL A 407 7.28 16.80 -11.81
CA VAL A 407 6.74 15.47 -11.53
C VAL A 407 6.70 15.24 -10.02
N TYR A 408 5.61 14.67 -9.52
CA TYR A 408 5.42 14.47 -8.07
C TYR A 408 4.61 13.22 -7.75
N GLY A 409 4.74 12.72 -6.52
CA GLY A 409 4.15 11.45 -6.08
C GLY A 409 4.28 11.18 -4.58
N GLU A 410 3.76 10.03 -4.14
CA GLU A 410 3.72 9.61 -2.73
C GLU A 410 5.11 9.22 -2.19
N SER A 411 5.98 8.71 -3.07
CA SER A 411 7.32 8.26 -2.75
C SER A 411 8.32 8.83 -3.76
N SER A 412 9.60 8.81 -3.40
CA SER A 412 10.70 9.22 -4.29
C SER A 412 10.77 8.41 -5.59
N GLY A 413 10.28 7.15 -5.59
CA GLY A 413 10.19 6.28 -6.76
C GLY A 413 8.87 6.35 -7.53
N SER A 414 7.84 6.99 -6.96
CA SER A 414 6.46 7.02 -7.48
C SER A 414 6.08 8.38 -8.11
N LEU A 415 6.99 9.06 -8.82
CA LEU A 415 6.72 10.39 -9.39
C LEU A 415 5.82 10.31 -10.64
N GLU A 416 4.52 10.20 -10.42
CA GLU A 416 3.50 9.80 -11.40
C GLU A 416 2.57 10.92 -11.88
N LYS A 417 2.47 12.00 -11.10
CA LYS A 417 1.63 13.17 -11.40
C LYS A 417 2.49 14.27 -12.02
N LEU A 418 1.86 15.11 -12.83
CA LEU A 418 2.52 16.22 -13.51
C LEU A 418 1.86 17.55 -13.18
N LEU A 419 2.67 18.54 -12.85
CA LEU A 419 2.31 19.95 -12.83
C LEU A 419 3.09 20.65 -13.95
N ASP A 420 2.37 21.24 -14.90
CA ASP A 420 2.89 21.91 -16.08
C ASP A 420 2.29 23.31 -16.18
N ILE A 421 3.05 24.34 -15.77
CA ILE A 421 2.56 25.72 -15.65
C ILE A 421 3.61 26.75 -16.02
N THR A 422 3.18 27.93 -16.46
CA THR A 422 4.04 29.10 -16.67
C THR A 422 3.64 30.22 -15.73
N THR A 423 4.60 30.84 -15.06
CA THR A 423 4.37 32.02 -14.21
C THR A 423 5.43 33.08 -14.43
N GLU A 424 5.08 34.33 -14.10
CA GLU A 424 6.02 35.45 -14.07
C GLU A 424 6.96 35.34 -12.86
N ILE A 425 8.18 35.86 -13.03
CA ILE A 425 9.22 35.87 -11.99
C ILE A 425 9.20 37.23 -11.28
N GLU A 426 9.07 37.22 -9.95
CA GLU A 426 9.21 38.41 -9.12
C GLU A 426 10.69 38.75 -8.89
N PHE A 427 11.08 40.01 -8.84
CA PHE A 427 12.48 40.41 -8.64
C PHE A 427 12.69 40.96 -7.23
N THR A 428 13.76 40.53 -6.56
CA THR A 428 14.10 40.94 -5.20
C THR A 428 15.61 41.20 -5.03
N ARG A 429 15.97 41.99 -4.02
CA ARG A 429 17.37 42.29 -3.66
C ARG A 429 17.58 42.07 -2.17
N ILE A 430 17.69 40.82 -1.76
CA ILE A 430 17.76 40.46 -0.34
C ILE A 430 19.05 39.71 -0.07
N LEU A 431 19.83 40.20 0.89
CA LEU A 431 21.02 39.52 1.39
C LEU A 431 20.66 38.77 2.67
N ASP A 432 20.69 37.43 2.61
CA ASP A 432 20.44 36.59 3.77
C ASP A 432 21.75 36.33 4.53
N ASN A 433 21.87 36.88 5.73
CA ASN A 433 23.05 36.75 6.60
C ASN A 433 22.89 35.67 7.70
N SER A 434 21.83 34.86 7.65
CA SER A 434 21.62 33.77 8.61
C SER A 434 22.64 32.64 8.42
N GLN A 435 23.03 31.99 9.51
CA GLN A 435 23.86 30.80 9.49
C GLN A 435 23.39 29.87 10.60
N VAL A 436 23.03 28.64 10.25
CA VAL A 436 22.51 27.66 11.22
C VAL A 436 23.30 26.36 11.08
N LYS A 437 23.59 25.71 12.21
CA LYS A 437 24.13 24.35 12.27
C LYS A 437 23.24 23.46 13.15
N ILE A 438 23.16 22.18 12.82
CA ILE A 438 22.50 21.19 13.68
C ILE A 438 23.52 20.73 14.73
N ALA A 439 23.19 20.91 16.00
CA ALA A 439 24.03 20.54 17.13
C ALA A 439 23.81 19.07 17.55
N SER A 440 22.55 18.65 17.66
CA SER A 440 22.18 17.27 18.01
C SER A 440 20.74 16.95 17.60
N VAL A 441 20.41 15.66 17.63
CA VAL A 441 19.05 15.16 17.40
C VAL A 441 18.67 14.23 18.55
N HIS A 442 17.47 14.39 19.08
CA HIS A 442 16.93 13.52 20.11
C HIS A 442 15.47 13.15 19.81
N TYR A 443 14.98 12.05 20.34
CA TYR A 443 13.56 11.71 20.36
C TYR A 443 12.98 12.00 21.74
N ASP A 444 11.95 12.84 21.80
CA ASP A 444 11.21 13.12 23.02
C ASP A 444 9.96 12.22 23.09
N LYS A 445 10.05 11.15 23.89
CA LYS A 445 8.95 10.19 24.07
C LYS A 445 7.68 10.84 24.63
N LYS A 446 7.81 11.89 25.44
CA LYS A 446 6.65 12.56 26.05
C LYS A 446 5.83 13.33 25.01
N ASN A 447 6.51 13.91 24.02
CA ASN A 447 5.89 14.72 22.98
C ASN A 447 5.70 13.98 21.65
N SER A 448 6.13 12.70 21.58
CA SER A 448 6.14 11.89 20.37
C SER A 448 6.73 12.65 19.18
N ALA A 449 7.96 13.16 19.37
CA ALA A 449 8.59 14.05 18.39
C ALA A 449 10.11 13.94 18.39
N PHE A 450 10.71 14.08 17.21
CA PHE A 450 12.14 14.36 17.09
C PHE A 450 12.39 15.83 17.44
N GLY A 451 13.33 16.07 18.34
CA GLY A 451 13.89 17.38 18.63
C GLY A 451 15.22 17.58 17.91
N VAL A 452 15.21 18.39 16.85
CA VAL A 452 16.41 18.80 16.11
C VAL A 452 16.95 20.07 16.76
N VAL A 453 18.06 19.95 17.51
CA VAL A 453 18.69 21.07 18.21
C VAL A 453 19.56 21.82 17.21
N VAL A 454 19.21 23.09 16.98
CA VAL A 454 19.89 23.96 16.01
C VAL A 454 20.46 25.18 16.72
N GLU A 455 21.66 25.58 16.30
CA GLU A 455 22.36 26.78 16.79
C GLU A 455 22.46 27.78 15.63
N ASN A 456 21.99 29.01 15.86
CA ASN A 456 22.16 30.11 14.91
C ASN A 456 23.50 30.80 15.16
N THR A 457 24.47 30.53 14.30
CA THR A 457 25.80 31.14 14.35
C THR A 457 25.90 32.45 13.55
N GLY A 458 24.81 32.86 12.89
CA GLY A 458 24.73 34.08 12.11
C GLY A 458 24.45 35.32 12.97
N GLY A 459 24.66 36.50 12.38
CA GLY A 459 24.43 37.81 13.04
C GLY A 459 22.99 38.34 12.98
N VAL A 460 22.04 37.51 12.52
CA VAL A 460 20.61 37.85 12.38
C VAL A 460 19.76 36.67 12.80
N ASP A 461 18.52 36.93 13.19
CA ASP A 461 17.54 35.87 13.49
C ASP A 461 17.27 35.02 12.24
N ALA A 462 17.09 33.72 12.47
CA ALA A 462 16.87 32.75 11.41
C ALA A 462 15.56 31.97 11.66
N PHE A 463 14.78 31.76 10.62
CA PHE A 463 13.71 30.76 10.63
C PHE A 463 14.31 29.42 10.23
N VAL A 464 13.91 28.34 10.90
CA VAL A 464 14.43 26.99 10.67
C VAL A 464 13.28 25.98 10.59
N SER A 465 13.26 25.18 9.54
CA SER A 465 12.42 23.99 9.38
C SER A 465 13.32 22.76 9.34
N ALA A 466 12.94 21.69 10.03
CA ALA A 466 13.75 20.48 10.14
C ALA A 466 13.05 19.26 9.53
N GLU A 467 13.83 18.35 8.98
CA GLU A 467 13.39 17.06 8.43
C GLU A 467 14.27 15.94 8.96
N ILE A 468 13.66 14.80 9.26
CA ILE A 468 14.35 13.53 9.50
C ILE A 468 14.13 12.66 8.27
N VAL A 469 15.24 12.26 7.65
CA VAL A 469 15.25 11.61 6.33
C VAL A 469 15.46 10.11 6.50
N ASP A 470 14.68 9.32 5.76
CA ASP A 470 14.74 7.85 5.69
C ASP A 470 14.69 7.18 7.07
N VAL A 471 13.86 7.71 7.98
CA VAL A 471 13.61 7.08 9.28
C VAL A 471 12.74 5.84 9.08
N MET A 472 13.10 4.74 9.72
CA MET A 472 12.33 3.51 9.71
C MET A 472 11.12 3.66 10.66
N ILE A 473 9.92 3.70 10.11
CA ILE A 473 8.66 3.81 10.89
C ILE A 473 7.80 2.65 10.44
N ASP A 474 7.45 1.79 11.39
CA ASP A 474 6.74 0.55 11.10
C ASP A 474 7.45 -0.21 9.97
N GLU A 475 8.78 -0.31 10.02
CA GLU A 475 9.60 -1.01 9.00
C GLU A 475 9.55 -0.43 7.58
N ALA A 476 8.92 0.73 7.37
CA ALA A 476 8.96 1.49 6.14
C ALA A 476 9.86 2.73 6.28
N LYS A 477 10.68 3.01 5.26
CA LYS A 477 11.49 4.24 5.24
C LYS A 477 10.61 5.44 4.89
N GLN A 478 10.56 6.41 5.80
CA GLN A 478 9.77 7.62 5.63
C GLN A 478 10.64 8.85 5.86
N THR A 479 10.27 9.97 5.24
CA THR A 479 10.83 11.29 5.59
C THR A 479 9.73 12.07 6.30
N VAL A 480 10.05 12.65 7.45
CA VAL A 480 9.10 13.43 8.26
C VAL A 480 9.64 14.84 8.49
N GLY A 481 8.78 15.84 8.37
CA GLY A 481 9.15 17.25 8.45
C GLY A 481 8.39 18.06 9.51
N SER A 482 8.99 19.16 9.96
CA SER A 482 8.28 20.15 10.78
C SER A 482 7.26 20.91 9.93
N LYS A 483 6.01 21.01 10.39
CA LYS A 483 4.93 21.71 9.67
C LYS A 483 5.14 23.23 9.51
N LYS A 484 5.96 23.86 10.36
CA LYS A 484 6.21 25.31 10.35
C LYS A 484 7.66 25.63 10.71
N GLY A 485 8.15 26.76 10.21
CA GLY A 485 9.44 27.33 10.60
C GLY A 485 9.44 27.77 12.07
N THR A 486 10.56 27.55 12.75
CA THR A 486 10.82 28.01 14.12
C THR A 486 11.85 29.12 14.10
N VAL A 487 11.58 30.24 14.76
CA VAL A 487 12.53 31.36 14.88
C VAL A 487 13.62 31.03 15.91
N VAL A 488 14.87 31.08 15.46
CA VAL A 488 16.10 30.89 16.25
C VAL A 488 16.86 32.23 16.26
N PRO A 489 16.85 32.96 17.38
CA PRO A 489 17.55 34.24 17.48
C PRO A 489 19.05 34.10 17.24
N SER A 490 19.69 35.18 16.80
CA SER A 490 21.15 35.21 16.60
C SER A 490 21.92 34.81 17.87
N GLY A 491 22.84 33.86 17.73
CA GLY A 491 23.67 33.35 18.84
C GLY A 491 22.95 32.39 19.80
N GLU A 492 21.66 32.11 19.59
CA GLU A 492 20.90 31.19 20.44
C GLU A 492 20.84 29.77 19.86
N THR A 493 20.54 28.82 20.76
CA THR A 493 20.23 27.44 20.42
C THR A 493 18.76 27.17 20.72
N LYS A 494 18.04 26.55 19.78
CA LYS A 494 16.65 26.11 19.97
C LYS A 494 16.42 24.70 19.42
N THR A 495 15.36 24.07 19.90
CA THR A 495 14.91 22.76 19.38
C THR A 495 13.76 22.98 18.40
N VAL A 496 13.91 22.46 17.19
CA VAL A 496 12.84 22.36 16.19
C VAL A 496 12.21 20.98 16.32
N TYR A 497 10.91 20.92 16.62
CA TYR A 497 10.21 19.66 16.82
C TYR A 497 9.56 19.16 15.52
N VAL A 498 9.86 17.91 15.16
CA VAL A 498 9.21 17.14 14.09
C VAL A 498 8.33 16.09 14.75
N ARG A 499 7.01 16.29 14.73
CA ARG A 499 6.06 15.40 15.41
C ARG A 499 5.92 14.12 14.62
N GLN A 500 6.26 13.00 15.25
CA GLN A 500 6.16 11.67 14.69
C GLN A 500 6.11 10.66 15.85
N ALA A 501 5.01 9.91 15.94
CA ALA A 501 4.93 8.80 16.89
C ALA A 501 5.89 7.69 16.45
N MET A 502 6.63 7.17 17.41
CA MET A 502 7.58 6.07 17.21
C MET A 502 7.33 5.06 18.33
N THR A 503 7.25 3.79 17.97
CA THR A 503 7.30 2.68 18.91
C THR A 503 8.72 2.49 19.44
N ASP A 504 8.89 1.70 20.51
CA ASP A 504 10.21 1.38 21.03
C ASP A 504 11.07 0.59 20.01
N LEU A 505 10.43 -0.19 19.15
CA LEU A 505 11.07 -0.92 18.07
C LEU A 505 11.55 0.02 16.97
N ASP A 506 10.71 0.98 16.55
CA ASP A 506 11.14 1.97 15.55
C ASP A 506 12.34 2.78 16.07
N LEU A 507 12.35 3.14 17.36
CA LEU A 507 13.51 3.80 17.96
C LEU A 507 14.76 2.92 17.98
N ALA A 508 14.60 1.60 18.16
CA ALA A 508 15.71 0.65 18.10
C ALA A 508 16.24 0.47 16.67
N ASP A 509 15.38 0.54 15.66
CA ASP A 509 15.73 0.47 14.23
C ASP A 509 16.43 1.73 13.73
N ASN A 510 16.34 2.84 14.46
CA ASN A 510 16.94 4.13 14.12
C ASN A 510 17.98 4.61 15.13
N PRO A 511 19.08 3.86 15.38
CA PRO A 511 20.13 4.28 16.32
C PRO A 511 20.86 5.55 15.85
N LYS A 512 20.82 5.81 14.54
CA LYS A 512 21.28 7.05 13.91
C LYS A 512 20.23 7.55 12.95
N VAL A 513 20.15 8.87 12.82
CA VAL A 513 19.20 9.54 11.93
C VAL A 513 19.90 10.61 11.11
N LYS A 514 19.47 10.74 9.85
CA LYS A 514 19.91 11.84 8.97
C LYS A 514 18.95 13.01 9.16
N ALA A 515 19.47 14.13 9.66
CA ALA A 515 18.69 15.34 9.82
C ALA A 515 19.08 16.39 8.78
N LYS A 516 18.07 17.08 8.24
CA LYS A 516 18.22 18.27 7.40
C LYS A 516 17.56 19.44 8.12
N ALA A 517 18.18 20.61 8.09
CA ALA A 517 17.58 21.85 8.54
C ALA A 517 17.65 22.88 7.40
N TYR A 518 16.47 23.27 6.94
CA TYR A 518 16.25 24.34 5.98
C TYR A 518 16.09 25.65 6.74
N TYR A 519 16.84 26.67 6.37
CA TYR A 519 16.85 27.93 7.10
C TYR A 519 17.01 29.15 6.21
N GLY A 520 16.61 30.29 6.75
CA GLY A 520 16.74 31.60 6.10
C GLY A 520 16.29 32.72 7.04
N GLN A 521 16.55 33.96 6.66
CA GLN A 521 16.12 35.14 7.43
C GLN A 521 14.61 35.40 7.33
N ARG A 522 13.92 34.83 6.33
CA ARG A 522 12.47 34.97 6.11
C ARG A 522 11.78 33.61 6.24
N GLU A 523 10.61 33.58 6.88
CA GLU A 523 9.82 32.35 7.06
C GLU A 523 9.39 31.72 5.73
N ASP A 524 9.08 32.54 4.72
CA ASP A 524 8.63 32.11 3.39
C ASP A 524 9.77 31.82 2.40
N ALA A 525 11.02 31.87 2.85
CA ALA A 525 12.21 31.66 2.02
C ALA A 525 13.32 30.92 2.80
N LEU A 526 13.09 29.64 3.11
CA LEU A 526 14.04 28.75 3.79
C LEU A 526 14.94 28.01 2.79
N PHE A 527 15.85 28.73 2.14
CA PHE A 527 16.63 28.18 1.02
C PHE A 527 18.03 27.67 1.37
N LYS A 528 18.57 28.00 2.55
CA LYS A 528 19.86 27.44 2.98
C LYS A 528 19.63 26.07 3.60
N LEU A 529 20.54 25.13 3.35
CA LEU A 529 20.47 23.78 3.85
C LEU A 529 21.71 23.46 4.68
N THR A 530 21.51 22.89 5.85
CA THR A 530 22.55 22.19 6.62
C THR A 530 22.05 20.79 6.95
N SER A 531 22.93 19.80 6.91
CA SER A 531 22.55 18.41 7.13
C SER A 531 23.68 17.62 7.77
N GLY A 532 23.32 16.55 8.47
CA GLY A 532 24.27 15.64 9.12
C GLY A 532 23.61 14.34 9.55
N GLU A 533 24.45 13.38 9.92
CA GLU A 533 24.04 12.12 10.55
C GLU A 533 24.33 12.21 12.05
N PHE A 534 23.34 11.90 12.87
CA PHE A 534 23.39 12.07 14.33
C PHE A 534 23.00 10.78 15.03
N ILE A 535 23.65 10.47 16.17
CA ILE A 535 23.19 9.41 17.07
C ILE A 535 21.87 9.88 17.70
N LEU A 536 20.83 9.04 17.66
CA LEU A 536 19.51 9.40 18.18
C LEU A 536 19.50 9.24 19.71
N GLU A 537 19.49 10.37 20.42
CA GLU A 537 19.33 10.37 21.88
C GLU A 537 17.86 10.22 22.27
N ILE A 538 17.50 9.26 23.11
CA ILE A 538 16.11 9.08 23.58
C ILE A 538 15.92 9.83 24.91
N LYS A 539 15.10 10.89 24.91
CA LYS A 539 14.71 11.64 26.11
C LYS A 539 13.31 11.23 26.56
N GLY A 540 13.10 11.19 27.87
CA GLY A 540 11.80 10.84 28.46
C GLY A 540 11.69 9.41 29.01
N PHE A 541 12.79 8.66 29.13
CA PHE A 541 12.80 7.54 30.07
C PHE A 541 12.68 8.10 31.48
N ASP A 542 11.49 7.98 32.06
CA ASP A 542 11.30 8.25 33.48
C ASP A 542 12.06 7.16 34.25
N LEU A 543 13.35 7.41 34.54
CA LEU A 543 14.13 6.65 35.51
C LEU A 543 13.40 6.56 36.87
N ILE A 544 12.43 7.45 37.09
CA ILE A 544 11.48 7.43 38.20
C ILE A 544 10.77 6.09 38.30
N ILE A 545 10.30 5.46 37.22
CA ILE A 545 9.55 4.19 37.30
C ILE A 545 10.41 3.04 37.85
N PRO A 546 11.59 2.71 37.28
CA PRO A 546 12.45 1.69 37.86
C PRO A 546 13.00 2.09 39.25
N LEU A 547 13.22 3.38 39.53
CA LEU A 547 13.58 3.85 40.88
C LEU A 547 12.45 3.65 41.89
N VAL A 548 11.20 3.89 41.52
CA VAL A 548 10.02 3.68 42.36
C VAL A 548 9.80 2.19 42.58
N ILE A 549 9.90 1.36 41.54
CA ILE A 549 9.82 -0.10 41.66
C ILE A 549 10.93 -0.60 42.60
N ALA A 550 12.18 -0.15 42.41
CA ALA A 550 13.29 -0.51 43.29
C ALA A 550 13.06 -0.06 44.73
N ALA A 551 12.53 1.15 44.96
CA ALA A 551 12.20 1.66 46.29
C ALA A 551 11.07 0.87 46.97
N VAL A 552 10.02 0.50 46.22
CA VAL A 552 8.92 -0.35 46.71
C VAL A 552 9.43 -1.73 47.08
N VAL A 553 10.26 -2.35 46.24
CA VAL A 553 10.91 -3.63 46.53
C VAL A 553 11.77 -3.52 47.79
N LEU A 554 12.55 -2.44 47.93
CA LEU A 554 13.36 -2.18 49.13
C LEU A 554 12.49 -2.06 50.39
N LEU A 555 11.38 -1.31 50.33
CA LEU A 555 10.44 -1.16 51.44
C LEU A 555 9.79 -2.50 51.83
N ILE A 556 9.43 -3.35 50.85
CA ILE A 556 8.91 -4.69 51.10
C ILE A 556 9.97 -5.56 51.80
N VAL A 557 11.21 -5.53 51.33
CA VAL A 557 12.33 -6.26 51.95
C VAL A 557 12.56 -5.80 53.39
N ILE A 558 12.59 -4.48 53.63
CA ILE A 558 12.71 -3.91 54.98
C ILE A 558 11.54 -4.34 55.86
N PHE A 559 10.30 -4.28 55.36
CA PHE A 559 9.11 -4.70 56.09
C PHE A 559 9.16 -6.19 56.46
N LEU A 560 9.59 -7.06 55.54
CA LEU A 560 9.76 -8.50 55.79
C LEU A 560 10.87 -8.77 56.83
N LEU A 561 11.99 -8.05 56.77
CA LEU A 561 13.06 -8.13 57.76
C LEU A 561 12.62 -7.66 59.16
N LEU A 562 11.83 -6.57 59.23
CA LEU A 562 11.26 -6.07 60.49
C LEU A 562 10.22 -7.04 61.07
N ARG A 563 9.40 -7.69 60.23
CA ARG A 563 8.49 -8.77 60.66
C ARG A 563 9.24 -9.98 61.21
N LYS A 564 10.34 -10.41 60.59
CA LYS A 564 11.19 -11.49 61.12
C LYS A 564 11.78 -11.15 62.49
N LYS A 565 12.21 -9.89 62.72
CA LYS A 565 12.71 -9.45 64.04
C LYS A 565 11.62 -9.43 65.13
N LYS A 566 10.38 -9.07 64.81
CA LYS A 566 9.26 -9.11 65.79
C LYS A 566 8.86 -10.54 66.19
N LYS A 567 8.98 -11.54 65.31
CA LYS A 567 8.71 -12.95 65.67
C LYS A 567 9.76 -13.55 66.61
N LYS A 568 11.02 -13.09 66.59
CA LYS A 568 12.06 -13.56 67.54
C LYS A 568 11.92 -12.99 68.97
N LYS A 569 11.16 -11.91 69.20
CA LYS A 569 10.95 -11.32 70.54
C LYS A 569 9.72 -11.82 71.31
N LYS A 570 8.87 -12.68 70.72
CA LYS A 570 7.68 -13.25 71.38
C LYS A 570 7.82 -14.71 71.82
N GLY A 571 9.03 -15.25 71.83
CA GLY A 571 9.33 -16.63 72.24
C GLY A 571 10.24 -16.74 73.45
N TYR A 572 9.89 -16.08 74.57
CA TYR A 572 10.39 -16.39 75.91
C TYR A 572 9.29 -15.98 76.90
N VAL A 573 8.21 -16.75 76.96
CA VAL A 573 7.30 -16.77 78.11
C VAL A 573 7.70 -17.97 78.95
N HIS A 574 8.34 -17.69 80.08
CA HIS A 574 8.72 -18.68 81.08
C HIS A 574 7.45 -19.28 81.69
N VAL A 575 7.14 -20.54 81.38
CA VAL A 575 6.08 -21.28 82.08
C VAL A 575 6.67 -21.81 83.38
N HIS A 576 6.29 -21.21 84.51
CA HIS A 576 6.57 -21.76 85.84
C HIS A 576 5.58 -22.90 86.11
N HIS A 577 6.09 -24.14 86.13
CA HIS A 577 5.41 -25.27 86.75
C HIS A 577 5.31 -25.04 88.27
N VAL A 578 4.10 -24.91 88.80
CA VAL A 578 3.83 -25.07 90.23
C VAL A 578 3.35 -26.49 90.45
N HIS A 579 4.11 -27.18 91.30
CA HIS A 579 3.89 -28.53 91.78
C HIS A 579 2.63 -28.60 92.64
N ASN A 580 1.81 -29.63 92.35
CA ASN A 580 0.82 -30.16 93.27
C ASN A 580 1.56 -31.03 94.33
N PRO A 581 1.11 -31.05 95.59
CA PRO A 581 1.00 -32.35 96.23
C PRO A 581 -0.33 -32.57 96.95
N LEU A 582 -0.75 -33.83 96.85
CA LEU A 582 -1.85 -34.49 97.55
C LEU A 582 -1.86 -34.22 99.06
N HIS A 583 -3.03 -33.84 99.61
CA HIS A 583 -3.79 -34.67 100.55
C HIS A 583 -5.20 -34.13 100.76
#